data_AF-A0A0V8QDN9-F1
#
_entry.id   AF-A0A0V8QDN9-F1
#
_cell.length_a   1.000
_cell.length_b   1.000
_cell.length_c   1.000
_cell.angle_alpha   90.00
_cell.angle_beta   90.00
_cell.angle_gamma   90.00
#
_symmetry.space_group_name_H-M   'P 1'
#
loop_
_entity.id
_entity.type
_entity.pdbx_description
1 polymer ?
#
loop_
_entity_poly.entity_id
_entity_poly.type
_entity_poly.pdbx_seq_one_letter_code
_entity_poly.pdbx_strand_id
1 'polypeptide(L)'
;MKKKMLSACSIGMMLFVLTACGTKTQSVEPAKAGEESVTEQTESTVQESVKKEEANALGSYEEQYGEVLDKYHAALSEKWDGQKLSSEGLSQLSLYCQEGNALENVGYAFLDVNGDGVCELMIGAIHGDEFVNKMLFELYTLEDGVPVQIFAGQERDRYYIAGLEEGGYLIANEASSGAADSAWFYYVMDGKELSVVQAILYNAAASPDQPWYMAYSRDWDISSAEPVEEQFAEDLIESYKGRYMVPEYQRFSDYRK
;
A
#
# COMPACT_ATOMS: atom_id res chain seq x y z
N MET A 1 -42.09 -4.73 21.59
CA MET A 1 -41.17 -5.82 21.99
C MET A 1 -41.03 -6.80 20.82
N LYS A 2 -39.82 -6.98 20.26
CA LYS A 2 -39.49 -8.07 19.34
C LYS A 2 -38.07 -8.53 19.68
N LYS A 3 -37.89 -9.76 20.19
CA LYS A 3 -36.56 -10.34 20.42
C LYS A 3 -36.02 -10.85 19.08
N LYS A 4 -34.89 -10.33 18.60
CA LYS A 4 -34.05 -11.05 17.64
C LYS A 4 -33.08 -11.92 18.43
N MET A 5 -32.93 -13.18 18.03
CA MET A 5 -31.93 -14.09 18.63
C MET A 5 -30.59 -13.88 17.93
N LEU A 6 -29.53 -13.73 18.72
CA LEU A 6 -28.16 -13.82 18.24
C LEU A 6 -27.82 -15.30 18.03
N SER A 7 -27.30 -15.64 16.85
CA SER A 7 -26.80 -16.98 16.53
C SER A 7 -25.28 -16.92 16.43
N ALA A 8 -24.58 -17.30 17.50
CA ALA A 8 -23.13 -17.36 17.51
C ALA A 8 -22.64 -18.67 16.85
N CYS A 9 -21.94 -18.57 15.72
CA CYS A 9 -21.22 -19.69 15.13
C CYS A 9 -19.77 -19.69 15.62
N SER A 10 -19.47 -20.49 16.63
CA SER A 10 -18.10 -20.73 17.09
C SER A 10 -17.37 -21.66 16.10
N ILE A 11 -16.41 -21.12 15.34
CA ILE A 11 -15.51 -21.95 14.51
C ILE A 11 -14.44 -22.56 15.41
N GLY A 12 -14.39 -23.89 15.46
CA GLY A 12 -13.47 -24.64 16.33
C GLY A 12 -12.09 -24.82 15.70
N MET A 13 -11.04 -24.40 16.40
CA MET A 13 -9.65 -24.71 16.06
C MET A 13 -9.41 -26.23 16.07
N MET A 14 -9.03 -26.82 14.93
CA MET A 14 -8.78 -28.25 14.81
C MET A 14 -7.28 -28.56 14.68
N LEU A 15 -6.63 -28.86 15.82
CA LEU A 15 -5.27 -29.41 15.83
C LEU A 15 -5.26 -30.81 15.17
N PHE A 16 -4.41 -31.00 14.16
CA PHE A 16 -4.01 -32.31 13.68
C PHE A 16 -2.64 -32.70 14.24
N VAL A 17 -2.66 -33.46 15.34
CA VAL A 17 -1.47 -34.18 15.81
C VAL A 17 -1.44 -35.55 15.12
N LEU A 18 -0.34 -35.87 14.44
CA LEU A 18 -0.07 -37.21 13.94
C LEU A 18 1.22 -37.74 14.56
N THR A 19 1.10 -38.83 15.31
CA THR A 19 2.22 -39.46 16.03
C THR A 19 2.60 -40.79 15.38
N ALA A 20 3.90 -40.90 15.08
CA ALA A 20 4.71 -42.06 14.70
C ALA A 20 4.12 -43.49 14.71
N CYS A 21 4.58 -44.28 13.75
CA CYS A 21 5.03 -45.65 13.95
C CYS A 21 6.38 -45.86 13.24
N GLY A 22 7.23 -46.75 13.73
CA GLY A 22 8.57 -46.95 13.17
C GLY A 22 9.21 -48.28 13.59
N THR A 23 10.39 -48.59 13.04
CA THR A 23 11.12 -49.86 13.31
C THR A 23 12.63 -49.67 13.13
N LYS A 24 13.44 -50.24 14.03
CA LYS A 24 14.91 -50.41 13.92
C LYS A 24 15.19 -51.81 13.33
N THR A 25 16.31 -52.22 12.72
CA THR A 25 17.75 -51.81 12.69
C THR A 25 18.41 -52.53 11.47
N GLN A 26 19.67 -52.39 10.99
CA GLN A 26 20.90 -51.69 11.42
C GLN A 26 21.88 -51.49 10.23
N SER A 27 22.79 -50.52 10.36
CA SER A 27 24.15 -50.39 9.77
C SER A 27 24.57 -51.18 8.50
N VAL A 28 24.92 -50.43 7.44
CA VAL A 28 26.23 -50.54 6.73
C VAL A 28 26.69 -49.10 6.40
N GLU A 29 28.00 -48.85 6.33
CA GLU A 29 28.63 -47.54 6.08
C GLU A 29 29.29 -47.47 4.66
N PRO A 30 29.90 -46.37 4.20
CA PRO A 30 29.30 -45.53 3.17
C PRO A 30 29.95 -45.65 1.77
N ALA A 31 29.20 -45.25 0.74
CA ALA A 31 29.71 -45.00 -0.63
C ALA A 31 29.18 -43.66 -1.16
N LYS A 32 29.96 -42.99 -2.02
CA LYS A 32 29.91 -41.54 -2.25
C LYS A 32 29.28 -41.15 -3.60
N ALA A 33 28.67 -39.95 -3.61
CA ALA A 33 28.30 -39.12 -4.77
C ALA A 33 27.16 -39.61 -5.69
N GLY A 34 26.13 -38.76 -5.87
CA GLY A 34 25.05 -39.03 -6.83
C GLY A 34 23.80 -38.13 -6.82
N GLU A 35 23.56 -37.27 -5.82
CA GLU A 35 22.24 -36.60 -5.66
C GLU A 35 22.19 -35.07 -5.72
N GLU A 36 23.29 -34.33 -5.50
CA GLU A 36 23.26 -32.86 -5.42
C GLU A 36 22.84 -32.15 -6.74
N SER A 37 23.08 -32.80 -7.89
CA SER A 37 22.91 -32.17 -9.23
C SER A 37 21.47 -32.02 -9.72
N VAL A 38 20.48 -32.70 -9.11
CA VAL A 38 19.09 -32.69 -9.61
C VAL A 38 18.26 -31.58 -8.96
N THR A 39 18.52 -31.29 -7.68
CA THR A 39 17.86 -30.22 -6.93
C THR A 39 18.20 -28.84 -7.48
N GLU A 40 19.49 -28.51 -7.69
CA GLU A 40 19.90 -27.20 -8.20
C GLU A 40 19.30 -26.88 -9.58
N GLN A 41 19.31 -27.83 -10.52
CA GLN A 41 18.72 -27.61 -11.85
C GLN A 41 17.20 -27.43 -11.81
N THR A 42 16.51 -28.12 -10.90
CA THR A 42 15.06 -27.97 -10.75
C THR A 42 14.74 -26.61 -10.15
N GLU A 43 15.45 -26.21 -9.10
CA GLU A 43 15.26 -24.93 -8.41
C GLU A 43 15.62 -23.73 -9.31
N SER A 44 16.73 -23.79 -10.06
CA SER A 44 17.10 -22.71 -10.98
C SER A 44 16.09 -22.56 -12.13
N THR A 45 15.57 -23.67 -12.66
CA THR A 45 14.55 -23.65 -13.72
C THR A 45 13.24 -23.02 -13.21
N VAL A 46 12.82 -23.34 -11.98
CA VAL A 46 11.62 -22.74 -11.36
C VAL A 46 11.84 -21.24 -11.13
N GLN A 47 12.97 -20.82 -10.56
CA GLN A 47 13.29 -19.41 -10.36
C GLN A 47 13.38 -18.62 -11.68
N GLU A 48 13.87 -19.23 -12.76
CA GLU A 48 13.91 -18.61 -14.09
C GLU A 48 12.50 -18.48 -14.70
N SER A 49 11.62 -19.48 -14.52
CA SER A 49 10.22 -19.37 -14.97
C SER A 49 9.43 -18.30 -14.21
N VAL A 50 9.56 -18.23 -12.88
CA VAL A 50 8.84 -17.25 -12.04
C VAL A 50 9.22 -15.82 -12.42
N LYS A 51 10.53 -15.52 -12.51
CA LYS A 51 11.02 -14.20 -12.96
C LYS A 51 10.55 -13.78 -14.34
N LYS A 52 10.30 -14.76 -15.22
CA LYS A 52 9.78 -14.51 -16.56
C LYS A 52 8.27 -14.22 -16.54
N GLU A 53 7.51 -14.88 -15.68
CA GLU A 53 6.07 -14.59 -15.49
C GLU A 53 5.88 -13.24 -14.80
N GLU A 54 6.67 -12.92 -13.77
CA GLU A 54 6.74 -11.61 -13.12
C GLU A 54 7.04 -10.49 -14.15
N ALA A 55 8.09 -10.63 -14.95
CA ALA A 55 8.46 -9.64 -15.97
C ALA A 55 7.40 -9.47 -17.07
N ASN A 56 6.72 -10.55 -17.48
CA ASN A 56 5.62 -10.48 -18.45
C ASN A 56 4.39 -9.74 -17.88
N ALA A 57 4.03 -10.01 -16.61
CA ALA A 57 2.90 -9.35 -15.95
C ALA A 57 3.18 -7.86 -15.75
N LEU A 58 4.37 -7.52 -15.26
CA LEU A 58 4.85 -6.15 -15.09
C LEU A 58 4.84 -5.38 -16.42
N GLY A 59 5.37 -5.95 -17.50
CA GLY A 59 5.32 -5.34 -18.83
C GLY A 59 3.89 -5.12 -19.34
N SER A 60 2.96 -6.04 -19.04
CA SER A 60 1.54 -5.89 -19.40
C SER A 60 0.87 -4.74 -18.64
N TYR A 61 1.25 -4.47 -17.39
CA TYR A 61 0.77 -3.30 -16.66
C TYR A 61 1.43 -2.00 -17.14
N GLU A 62 2.70 -2.02 -17.55
CA GLU A 62 3.34 -0.85 -18.19
C GLU A 62 2.69 -0.45 -19.53
N GLU A 63 2.16 -1.41 -20.29
CA GLU A 63 1.35 -1.15 -21.47
C GLU A 63 -0.02 -0.53 -21.09
N GLN A 64 -0.72 -1.12 -20.12
CA GLN A 64 -2.07 -0.67 -19.70
C GLN A 64 -2.07 0.72 -19.05
N TYR A 65 -1.08 1.01 -18.21
CA TYR A 65 -0.91 2.33 -17.58
C TYR A 65 -0.01 3.28 -18.38
N GLY A 66 0.32 2.95 -19.63
CA GLY A 66 1.36 3.63 -20.42
C GLY A 66 1.18 5.14 -20.58
N GLU A 67 -0.05 5.64 -20.69
CA GLU A 67 -0.32 7.09 -20.79
C GLU A 67 0.00 7.86 -19.48
N VAL A 68 -0.24 7.23 -18.32
CA VAL A 68 0.09 7.79 -17.00
C VAL A 68 1.60 7.81 -16.82
N LEU A 69 2.27 6.70 -17.12
CA LEU A 69 3.72 6.56 -16.99
C LEU A 69 4.48 7.49 -17.95
N ASP A 70 4.01 7.68 -19.19
CA ASP A 70 4.58 8.65 -20.14
C ASP A 70 4.43 10.10 -19.65
N LYS A 71 3.24 10.48 -19.17
CA LYS A 71 3.00 11.81 -18.60
C LYS A 71 3.96 12.05 -17.42
N TYR A 72 4.11 11.06 -16.55
CA TYR A 72 4.95 11.17 -15.36
C TYR A 72 6.45 11.22 -15.69
N HIS A 73 6.93 10.36 -16.60
CA HIS A 73 8.29 10.41 -17.11
C HIS A 73 8.60 11.77 -17.76
N ALA A 74 7.67 12.33 -18.54
CA ALA A 74 7.81 13.67 -19.11
C ALA A 74 7.88 14.76 -18.02
N ALA A 75 7.04 14.67 -16.98
CA ALA A 75 7.02 15.62 -15.87
C ALA A 75 8.34 15.67 -15.08
N LEU A 76 8.93 14.50 -14.80
CA LEU A 76 10.23 14.37 -14.14
C LEU A 76 11.38 14.82 -15.06
N SER A 77 11.34 14.45 -16.35
CA SER A 77 12.39 14.75 -17.34
C SER A 77 12.50 16.23 -17.67
N GLU A 78 11.35 16.89 -17.91
CA GLU A 78 11.27 18.32 -18.20
C GLU A 78 11.32 19.19 -16.92
N LYS A 79 11.28 18.58 -15.74
CA LYS A 79 11.17 19.22 -14.42
C LYS A 79 10.00 20.21 -14.36
N TRP A 80 8.78 19.71 -14.52
CA TRP A 80 7.55 20.51 -14.45
C TRP A 80 7.44 21.24 -13.10
N ASP A 81 6.94 22.47 -13.12
CA ASP A 81 6.60 23.22 -11.92
C ASP A 81 5.25 22.78 -11.35
N GLY A 82 4.96 23.21 -10.11
CA GLY A 82 3.71 22.87 -9.41
C GLY A 82 2.44 23.31 -10.14
N GLN A 83 2.49 24.39 -10.93
CA GLN A 83 1.34 24.84 -11.72
C GLN A 83 1.09 23.89 -12.91
N LYS A 84 2.14 23.49 -13.63
CA LYS A 84 2.03 22.54 -14.74
C LYS A 84 1.59 21.15 -14.24
N LEU A 85 2.22 20.65 -13.16
CA LEU A 85 1.82 19.40 -12.49
C LEU A 85 0.33 19.41 -12.13
N SER A 86 -0.13 20.42 -11.38
CA SER A 86 -1.53 20.53 -10.97
C SER A 86 -2.50 20.66 -12.16
N SER A 87 -2.13 21.40 -13.22
CA SER A 87 -2.96 21.53 -14.42
C SER A 87 -3.10 20.23 -15.23
N GLU A 88 -2.16 19.30 -15.06
CA GLU A 88 -2.13 17.99 -15.70
C GLU A 88 -2.69 16.88 -14.80
N GLY A 89 -3.18 17.22 -13.61
CA GLY A 89 -3.75 16.29 -12.63
C GLY A 89 -2.73 15.58 -11.72
N LEU A 90 -1.44 15.94 -11.82
CA LEU A 90 -0.36 15.27 -11.08
C LEU A 90 -0.12 15.86 -9.69
N SER A 91 0.41 15.03 -8.79
CA SER A 91 0.82 15.46 -7.44
C SER A 91 2.04 16.39 -7.47
N GLN A 92 1.96 17.48 -6.70
CA GLN A 92 3.09 18.40 -6.47
C GLN A 92 4.14 17.83 -5.51
N LEU A 93 3.90 16.70 -4.84
CA LEU A 93 4.87 16.06 -3.94
C LEU A 93 6.15 15.62 -4.68
N SER A 94 6.06 15.40 -5.99
CA SER A 94 7.22 15.15 -6.88
C SER A 94 8.28 16.26 -6.88
N LEU A 95 7.93 17.50 -6.51
CA LEU A 95 8.87 18.62 -6.40
C LEU A 95 9.95 18.35 -5.34
N TYR A 96 9.61 17.63 -4.27
CA TYR A 96 10.54 17.23 -3.19
C TYR A 96 11.55 16.13 -3.61
N CYS A 97 11.43 15.62 -4.83
CA CYS A 97 12.34 14.63 -5.42
C CYS A 97 13.23 15.21 -6.54
N GLN A 98 13.23 16.54 -6.78
CA GLN A 98 13.94 17.13 -7.92
C GLN A 98 15.46 17.33 -7.76
N GLU A 99 16.02 17.13 -6.56
CA GLU A 99 17.47 17.22 -6.32
C GLU A 99 18.22 16.08 -7.03
N GLY A 100 19.27 16.40 -7.79
CA GLY A 100 19.93 15.44 -8.66
C GLY A 100 19.04 15.01 -9.84
N ASN A 101 18.77 13.71 -9.95
CA ASN A 101 17.97 13.12 -11.02
C ASN A 101 16.60 12.65 -10.51
N ALA A 102 15.55 13.40 -10.85
CA ALA A 102 14.17 13.08 -10.45
C ALA A 102 13.70 11.69 -10.92
N LEU A 103 14.25 11.18 -12.03
CA LEU A 103 13.97 9.85 -12.58
C LEU A 103 14.55 8.69 -11.74
N GLU A 104 15.60 8.93 -10.95
CA GLU A 104 16.14 7.94 -9.98
C GLU A 104 15.40 7.99 -8.63
N ASN A 105 14.81 9.16 -8.33
CA ASN A 105 14.26 9.51 -7.03
C ASN A 105 12.77 9.18 -6.91
N VAL A 106 12.01 9.24 -8.01
CA VAL A 106 10.60 8.87 -8.06
C VAL A 106 10.44 7.58 -8.84
N GLY A 107 9.51 6.74 -8.42
CA GLY A 107 9.23 5.46 -9.04
C GLY A 107 7.76 5.12 -9.11
N TYR A 108 7.52 3.98 -9.74
CA TYR A 108 6.20 3.39 -9.96
C TYR A 108 6.21 1.91 -9.58
N ALA A 109 5.09 1.43 -9.02
CA ALA A 109 4.94 0.05 -8.58
C ALA A 109 3.53 -0.45 -8.93
N PHE A 110 3.44 -1.75 -9.23
CA PHE A 110 2.18 -2.44 -9.48
C PHE A 110 1.85 -3.35 -8.30
N LEU A 111 0.65 -3.24 -7.74
CA LEU A 111 0.21 -4.07 -6.62
C LEU A 111 -1.29 -4.26 -6.64
N ASP A 112 -1.77 -5.47 -6.43
CA ASP A 112 -3.18 -5.76 -6.16
C ASP A 112 -3.52 -5.26 -4.74
N VAL A 113 -4.16 -4.08 -4.65
CA VAL A 113 -4.47 -3.42 -3.38
C VAL A 113 -5.81 -3.89 -2.83
N ASN A 114 -6.76 -4.21 -3.70
CA ASN A 114 -8.13 -4.55 -3.35
C ASN A 114 -8.38 -6.08 -3.20
N GLY A 115 -7.52 -6.93 -3.78
CA GLY A 115 -7.60 -8.39 -3.77
C GLY A 115 -8.37 -9.02 -4.95
N ASP A 116 -8.61 -8.30 -6.04
CA ASP A 116 -9.38 -8.78 -7.21
C ASP A 116 -8.55 -9.49 -8.29
N GLY A 117 -7.22 -9.38 -8.23
CA GLY A 117 -6.27 -9.97 -9.17
C GLY A 117 -5.75 -9.02 -10.26
N VAL A 118 -6.22 -7.77 -10.29
CA VAL A 118 -5.68 -6.68 -11.12
C VAL A 118 -4.79 -5.78 -10.25
N CYS A 119 -3.64 -5.35 -10.77
CA CYS A 119 -2.76 -4.46 -10.02
C CYS A 119 -3.11 -2.97 -10.23
N GLU A 120 -3.23 -2.23 -9.14
CA GLU A 120 -3.13 -0.77 -9.09
C GLU A 120 -1.74 -0.29 -9.50
N LEU A 121 -1.68 0.90 -10.10
CA LEU A 121 -0.46 1.67 -10.26
C LEU A 121 -0.32 2.66 -9.09
N MET A 122 0.75 2.51 -8.31
CA MET A 122 1.21 3.47 -7.32
C MET A 122 2.39 4.29 -7.86
N ILE A 123 2.37 5.60 -7.63
CA ILE A 123 3.51 6.50 -7.88
C ILE A 123 4.01 7.05 -6.54
N GLY A 124 5.32 7.11 -6.30
CA GLY A 124 5.86 7.69 -5.06
C GLY A 124 7.38 7.75 -4.96
N ALA A 125 7.86 8.23 -3.81
CA ALA A 125 9.28 8.49 -3.57
C ALA A 125 10.08 7.21 -3.29
N ILE A 126 11.15 7.00 -4.07
CA ILE A 126 12.27 6.10 -3.74
C ILE A 126 13.30 6.86 -2.89
N HIS A 127 13.60 8.10 -3.30
CA HIS A 127 14.55 9.02 -2.67
C HIS A 127 14.00 10.46 -2.76
N GLY A 128 14.39 11.35 -1.85
CA GLY A 128 13.93 12.75 -1.82
C GLY A 128 14.12 13.37 -0.44
N ASP A 129 13.41 14.47 -0.18
CA ASP A 129 13.28 15.06 1.15
C ASP A 129 12.66 14.06 2.15
N GLU A 130 13.02 14.15 3.43
CA GLU A 130 12.44 13.33 4.50
C GLU A 130 10.92 13.49 4.58
N PHE A 131 10.40 14.67 4.20
CA PHE A 131 8.97 14.97 4.11
C PHE A 131 8.19 13.96 3.25
N VAL A 132 8.75 13.49 2.13
CA VAL A 132 8.04 12.57 1.20
C VAL A 132 8.32 11.09 1.45
N ASN A 133 9.01 10.75 2.54
CA ASN A 133 9.36 9.37 2.88
C ASN A 133 8.10 8.48 3.00
N LYS A 134 8.11 7.34 2.30
CA LYS A 134 7.00 6.38 2.13
C LYS A 134 5.71 6.91 1.48
N MET A 135 5.65 8.16 1.02
CA MET A 135 4.41 8.70 0.47
C MET A 135 4.05 8.09 -0.87
N LEU A 136 2.76 7.78 -1.03
CA LEU A 136 2.11 7.68 -2.32
C LEU A 136 1.80 9.10 -2.81
N PHE A 137 2.35 9.45 -3.96
CA PHE A 137 2.00 10.66 -4.68
C PHE A 137 0.64 10.50 -5.35
N GLU A 138 0.42 9.35 -6.00
CA GLU A 138 -0.80 9.06 -6.75
C GLU A 138 -1.09 7.55 -6.72
N LEU A 139 -2.38 7.20 -6.84
CA LEU A 139 -2.87 5.83 -6.99
C LEU A 139 -3.87 5.78 -8.14
N TYR A 140 -3.73 4.79 -9.01
CA TYR A 140 -4.62 4.52 -10.14
C TYR A 140 -5.04 3.06 -10.14
N THR A 141 -6.28 2.79 -10.57
CA THR A 141 -6.80 1.45 -10.89
C THR A 141 -7.26 1.40 -12.35
N LEU A 142 -7.78 0.26 -12.82
CA LEU A 142 -8.27 0.07 -14.20
C LEU A 142 -9.79 -0.12 -14.24
N GLU A 143 -10.52 0.81 -14.84
CA GLU A 143 -11.95 0.67 -15.13
C GLU A 143 -12.12 0.33 -16.62
N ASP A 144 -12.65 -0.86 -16.94
CA ASP A 144 -12.73 -1.41 -18.31
C ASP A 144 -11.38 -1.39 -19.08
N GLY A 145 -10.26 -1.48 -18.37
CA GLY A 145 -8.90 -1.42 -18.93
C GLY A 145 -8.38 0.01 -19.18
N VAL A 146 -9.06 1.04 -18.69
CA VAL A 146 -8.62 2.44 -18.74
C VAL A 146 -8.14 2.90 -17.36
N PRO A 147 -6.96 3.53 -17.23
CA PRO A 147 -6.49 4.07 -15.96
C PRO A 147 -7.42 5.13 -15.37
N VAL A 148 -7.84 4.95 -14.12
CA VAL A 148 -8.64 5.89 -13.33
C VAL A 148 -7.86 6.28 -12.08
N GLN A 149 -7.61 7.58 -11.90
CA GLN A 149 -6.96 8.13 -10.71
C GLN A 149 -7.91 8.07 -9.52
N ILE A 150 -7.46 7.49 -8.41
CA ILE A 150 -8.21 7.41 -7.15
C ILE A 150 -7.87 8.63 -6.26
N PHE A 151 -6.59 9.02 -6.20
CA PHE A 151 -6.16 10.26 -5.56
C PHE A 151 -4.86 10.81 -6.17
N ALA A 152 -4.63 12.11 -5.97
CA ALA A 152 -3.33 12.77 -6.10
C ALA A 152 -3.03 13.51 -4.80
N GLY A 153 -2.11 12.97 -4.00
CA GLY A 153 -1.73 13.47 -2.68
C GLY A 153 -1.10 14.86 -2.72
N GLN A 154 -1.28 15.61 -1.64
CA GLN A 154 -0.79 16.98 -1.48
C GLN A 154 -0.14 17.14 -0.09
N GLU A 155 0.53 18.26 0.19
CA GLU A 155 1.29 18.47 1.44
C GLU A 155 0.43 18.43 2.71
N ARG A 156 -0.90 18.58 2.56
CA ARG A 156 -1.91 18.52 3.63
C ARG A 156 -2.96 17.42 3.43
N ASP A 157 -2.79 16.56 2.44
CA ASP A 157 -3.61 15.37 2.19
C ASP A 157 -2.68 14.26 1.70
N ARG A 158 -1.95 13.66 2.66
CA ARG A 158 -0.78 12.80 2.40
C ARG A 158 -1.21 11.34 2.45
N TYR A 159 -0.81 10.52 1.48
CA TYR A 159 -1.26 9.13 1.37
C TYR A 159 -0.08 8.15 1.50
N TYR A 160 -0.38 6.97 2.03
CA TYR A 160 0.56 5.89 2.31
C TYR A 160 -0.14 4.55 2.08
N ILE A 161 0.63 3.49 1.84
CA ILE A 161 0.12 2.11 1.89
C ILE A 161 0.58 1.41 3.17
N ALA A 162 -0.34 0.72 3.84
CA ALA A 162 -0.10 -0.03 5.06
C ALA A 162 -0.38 -1.52 4.85
N GLY A 163 0.59 -2.38 5.18
CA GLY A 163 0.42 -3.83 5.10
C GLY A 163 -0.37 -4.40 6.28
N LEU A 164 -1.10 -5.49 6.06
CA LEU A 164 -1.83 -6.24 7.09
C LEU A 164 -1.13 -7.56 7.42
N GLU A 165 -1.19 -7.99 8.69
CA GLU A 165 -0.49 -9.18 9.18
C GLU A 165 -0.98 -10.50 8.56
N GLU A 166 -2.25 -10.55 8.14
CA GLU A 166 -2.87 -11.71 7.47
C GLU A 166 -2.76 -11.63 5.92
N GLY A 167 -2.04 -10.63 5.40
CA GLY A 167 -1.99 -10.29 3.97
C GLY A 167 -3.03 -9.23 3.56
N GLY A 168 -2.81 -8.61 2.40
CA GLY A 168 -3.60 -7.47 1.92
C GLY A 168 -3.17 -6.13 2.53
N TYR A 169 -3.87 -5.07 2.11
CA TYR A 169 -3.42 -3.70 2.28
C TYR A 169 -4.54 -2.77 2.75
N LEU A 170 -4.15 -1.64 3.33
CA LEU A 170 -5.00 -0.46 3.51
C LEU A 170 -4.32 0.75 2.91
N ILE A 171 -5.12 1.65 2.33
CA ILE A 171 -4.65 3.02 2.05
C ILE A 171 -4.79 3.81 3.36
N ALA A 172 -3.71 4.42 3.82
CA ALA A 172 -3.69 5.31 4.96
C ALA A 172 -3.52 6.77 4.50
N ASN A 173 -4.15 7.71 5.19
CA ASN A 173 -4.19 9.11 4.79
C ASN A 173 -4.04 10.01 6.01
N GLU A 174 -3.05 10.90 5.99
CA GLU A 174 -2.84 11.92 7.01
C GLU A 174 -3.19 13.31 6.45
N ALA A 175 -4.39 13.77 6.79
CA ALA A 175 -4.98 14.99 6.26
C ALA A 175 -5.04 16.12 7.31
N SER A 176 -5.02 17.38 6.88
CA SER A 176 -5.10 18.52 7.82
C SER A 176 -5.76 19.75 7.20
N SER A 177 -6.88 20.19 7.79
CA SER A 177 -7.65 21.37 7.41
C SER A 177 -7.16 22.65 8.11
N GLY A 178 -6.53 22.55 9.29
CA GLY A 178 -6.07 23.72 10.05
C GLY A 178 -4.77 23.50 10.84
N ALA A 179 -4.50 24.41 11.79
CA ALA A 179 -3.42 24.24 12.79
C ALA A 179 -3.91 23.55 14.08
N ALA A 180 -5.23 23.33 14.19
CA ALA A 180 -5.93 22.72 15.32
C ALA A 180 -6.99 21.69 14.86
N ASP A 181 -6.86 21.23 13.61
CA ASP A 181 -7.85 20.39 12.92
C ASP A 181 -7.11 19.48 11.91
N SER A 182 -7.08 18.17 12.21
CA SER A 182 -6.32 17.14 11.51
C SER A 182 -7.02 15.77 11.59
N ALA A 183 -6.73 14.87 10.67
CA ALA A 183 -7.33 13.54 10.64
C ALA A 183 -6.39 12.46 10.08
N TRP A 184 -6.58 11.23 10.55
CA TRP A 184 -5.91 10.02 10.10
C TRP A 184 -6.98 9.03 9.67
N PHE A 185 -7.12 8.79 8.37
CA PHE A 185 -8.11 7.88 7.79
C PHE A 185 -7.44 6.60 7.29
N TYR A 186 -8.13 5.48 7.44
CA TYR A 186 -7.72 4.17 6.94
C TYR A 186 -8.84 3.60 6.07
N TYR A 187 -8.51 3.22 4.84
CA TYR A 187 -9.45 2.81 3.82
C TYR A 187 -9.17 1.40 3.31
N VAL A 188 -10.25 0.66 3.03
CA VAL A 188 -10.24 -0.39 2.00
C VAL A 188 -10.67 0.20 0.67
N MET A 189 -10.29 -0.45 -0.41
CA MET A 189 -10.58 -0.07 -1.79
C MET A 189 -11.57 -1.05 -2.41
N ASP A 190 -12.54 -0.55 -3.19
CA ASP A 190 -13.53 -1.35 -3.93
C ASP A 190 -13.72 -0.70 -5.30
N GLY A 191 -13.08 -1.26 -6.32
CA GLY A 191 -12.80 -0.53 -7.57
C GLY A 191 -12.16 0.83 -7.26
N LYS A 192 -12.62 1.89 -7.94
CA LYS A 192 -12.11 3.27 -7.73
C LYS A 192 -12.53 3.94 -6.42
N GLU A 193 -13.36 3.32 -5.59
CA GLU A 193 -13.91 3.93 -4.37
C GLU A 193 -13.08 3.58 -3.12
N LEU A 194 -12.86 4.56 -2.24
CA LEU A 194 -12.17 4.36 -0.95
C LEU A 194 -13.18 4.41 0.21
N SER A 195 -13.40 3.27 0.86
CA SER A 195 -14.30 3.13 2.00
C SER A 195 -13.54 3.19 3.32
N VAL A 196 -13.86 4.18 4.18
CA VAL A 196 -13.27 4.31 5.52
C VAL A 196 -13.63 3.08 6.36
N VAL A 197 -12.61 2.34 6.82
CA VAL A 197 -12.78 1.29 7.84
C VAL A 197 -12.58 1.81 9.27
N GLN A 198 -11.75 2.84 9.42
CA GLN A 198 -11.49 3.50 10.70
C GLN A 198 -10.86 4.88 10.46
N ALA A 199 -11.11 5.83 11.36
CA ALA A 199 -10.43 7.12 11.36
C ALA A 199 -10.26 7.69 12.77
N ILE A 200 -9.20 8.49 12.96
CA ILE A 200 -9.06 9.42 14.07
C ILE A 200 -9.24 10.85 13.55
N LEU A 201 -10.07 11.63 14.23
CA LEU A 201 -10.19 13.08 14.03
C LEU A 201 -9.62 13.81 15.26
N TYR A 202 -8.93 14.91 15.01
CA TYR A 202 -8.44 15.84 16.04
C TYR A 202 -9.00 17.23 15.74
N ASN A 203 -9.82 17.79 16.64
CA ASN A 203 -10.40 19.12 16.47
C ASN A 203 -10.40 19.94 17.78
N ALA A 204 -9.22 20.48 18.11
CA ALA A 204 -9.04 21.36 19.28
C ALA A 204 -9.66 22.76 19.10
N ALA A 205 -10.11 23.12 17.89
CA ALA A 205 -10.87 24.35 17.66
C ALA A 205 -12.32 24.25 18.19
N ALA A 206 -12.93 23.06 18.10
CA ALA A 206 -14.29 22.80 18.60
C ALA A 206 -14.31 22.26 20.05
N SER A 207 -13.32 21.44 20.44
CA SER A 207 -13.23 20.86 21.79
C SER A 207 -11.80 20.89 22.32
N PRO A 208 -11.32 22.03 22.86
CA PRO A 208 -9.91 22.20 23.27
C PRO A 208 -9.50 21.31 24.45
N ASP A 209 -10.42 20.91 25.33
CA ASP A 209 -10.14 20.08 26.50
C ASP A 209 -10.19 18.56 26.20
N GLN A 210 -10.86 18.17 25.11
CA GLN A 210 -10.99 16.77 24.64
C GLN A 210 -11.10 16.76 23.10
N PRO A 211 -9.97 16.93 22.38
CA PRO A 211 -9.99 17.18 20.93
C PRO A 211 -10.04 15.92 20.06
N TRP A 212 -9.88 14.72 20.65
CA TRP A 212 -9.68 13.46 19.94
C TRP A 212 -10.98 12.65 19.79
N TYR A 213 -11.23 12.15 18.58
CA TYR A 213 -12.43 11.37 18.23
C TYR A 213 -12.10 10.16 17.35
N MET A 214 -12.81 9.06 17.56
CA MET A 214 -12.90 7.90 16.68
C MET A 214 -14.07 8.05 15.71
N ALA A 215 -13.83 7.85 14.41
CA ALA A 215 -14.84 7.97 13.36
C ALA A 215 -14.76 6.80 12.36
N TYR A 216 -15.83 6.64 11.57
CA TYR A 216 -15.99 5.59 10.56
C TYR A 216 -16.51 6.16 9.22
N SER A 217 -16.18 7.43 8.94
CA SER A 217 -16.60 8.22 7.78
C SER A 217 -15.51 9.24 7.39
N ARG A 218 -15.60 9.85 6.20
CA ARG A 218 -14.66 10.88 5.69
C ARG A 218 -15.22 12.32 5.79
N ASP A 219 -16.31 12.53 6.52
CA ASP A 219 -17.04 13.82 6.55
C ASP A 219 -16.47 14.86 7.52
N TRP A 220 -15.52 14.47 8.40
CA TRP A 220 -14.97 15.28 9.50
C TRP A 220 -16.02 15.72 10.54
N ASP A 221 -17.23 15.16 10.55
CA ASP A 221 -18.29 15.57 11.48
C ASP A 221 -18.11 14.91 12.85
N ILE A 222 -17.39 15.60 13.74
CA ILE A 222 -17.20 15.20 15.15
C ILE A 222 -18.51 15.03 15.94
N SER A 223 -19.66 15.50 15.45
CA SER A 223 -20.97 15.23 16.08
C SER A 223 -21.52 13.84 15.77
N SER A 224 -20.95 13.16 14.77
CA SER A 224 -21.19 11.74 14.45
C SER A 224 -20.15 10.79 15.05
N ALA A 225 -19.02 11.33 15.52
CA ALA A 225 -17.86 10.59 16.01
C ALA A 225 -17.92 10.31 17.52
N GLU A 226 -17.14 9.32 17.99
CA GLU A 226 -17.06 8.94 19.40
C GLU A 226 -15.82 9.61 20.05
N PRO A 227 -15.96 10.43 21.12
CA PRO A 227 -14.81 11.01 21.80
C PRO A 227 -13.91 9.94 22.43
N VAL A 228 -12.59 10.10 22.34
CA VAL A 228 -11.61 9.16 22.89
C VAL A 228 -10.50 9.86 23.68
N GLU A 229 -9.81 9.10 24.52
CA GLU A 229 -8.62 9.56 25.24
C GLU A 229 -7.44 9.76 24.28
N GLU A 230 -6.63 10.79 24.51
CA GLU A 230 -5.47 11.15 23.68
C GLU A 230 -4.51 9.98 23.43
N GLN A 231 -4.08 9.28 24.49
CA GLN A 231 -3.19 8.12 24.38
C GLN A 231 -3.75 7.02 23.48
N PHE A 232 -5.08 6.79 23.47
CA PHE A 232 -5.69 5.78 22.60
C PHE A 232 -5.67 6.19 21.13
N ALA A 233 -5.85 7.49 20.84
CA ALA A 233 -5.72 8.02 19.49
C ALA A 233 -4.27 7.94 18.99
N GLU A 234 -3.30 8.34 19.81
CA GLU A 234 -1.87 8.24 19.50
C GLU A 234 -1.41 6.78 19.30
N ASP A 235 -1.74 5.88 20.23
CA ASP A 235 -1.38 4.45 20.16
C ASP A 235 -1.91 3.80 18.86
N LEU A 236 -3.13 4.18 18.43
CA LEU A 236 -3.72 3.68 17.19
C LEU A 236 -3.03 4.23 15.94
N ILE A 237 -2.75 5.54 15.91
CA ILE A 237 -2.06 6.21 14.81
C ILE A 237 -0.67 5.60 14.60
N GLU A 238 0.11 5.43 15.67
CA GLU A 238 1.44 4.82 15.59
C GLU A 238 1.37 3.33 15.25
N SER A 239 0.35 2.60 15.70
CA SER A 239 0.06 1.21 15.28
C SER A 239 -0.13 1.07 13.76
N TYR A 240 -0.70 2.07 13.09
CA TYR A 240 -0.83 2.08 11.63
C TYR A 240 0.43 2.58 10.92
N LYS A 241 1.08 3.66 11.41
CA LYS A 241 2.36 4.15 10.88
C LYS A 241 3.47 3.10 10.92
N GLY A 242 3.49 2.26 11.95
CA GLY A 242 4.39 1.10 12.06
C GLY A 242 4.24 0.09 10.92
N ARG A 243 3.11 0.10 10.21
CA ARG A 243 2.80 -0.77 9.05
C ARG A 243 2.97 -0.06 7.70
N TYR A 244 3.25 1.26 7.68
CA TYR A 244 3.48 1.98 6.43
C TYR A 244 4.71 1.39 5.73
N MET A 245 4.54 0.90 4.50
CA MET A 245 5.59 0.28 3.71
C MET A 245 6.05 1.18 2.56
N VAL A 246 7.17 0.83 1.95
CA VAL A 246 7.59 1.36 0.65
C VAL A 246 7.28 0.27 -0.38
N PRO A 247 6.48 0.54 -1.43
CA PRO A 247 6.31 -0.39 -2.55
C PRO A 247 7.65 -0.75 -3.22
N GLU A 248 7.70 -1.89 -3.92
CA GLU A 248 8.87 -2.28 -4.71
C GLU A 248 8.91 -1.47 -6.02
N TYR A 249 9.29 -0.19 -5.89
CA TYR A 249 9.30 0.79 -6.96
C TYR A 249 10.36 0.51 -8.04
N GLN A 250 9.90 0.45 -9.29
CA GLN A 250 10.73 0.65 -10.46
C GLN A 250 11.09 2.14 -10.60
N ARG A 251 12.30 2.44 -11.06
CA ARG A 251 12.73 3.83 -11.32
C ARG A 251 12.15 4.32 -12.63
N PHE A 252 11.68 5.57 -12.66
CA PHE A 252 11.36 6.21 -13.93
C PHE A 252 12.57 6.38 -14.84
N SER A 253 13.80 6.28 -14.34
CA SER A 253 15.00 6.27 -15.17
C SER A 253 15.18 4.97 -15.95
N ASP A 254 14.57 3.87 -15.54
CA ASP A 254 14.63 2.56 -16.22
C ASP A 254 13.43 2.27 -17.12
N TYR A 255 12.35 3.07 -17.03
CA TYR A 255 11.17 2.98 -17.88
C TYR A 255 11.54 3.04 -19.38
N ARG A 256 11.07 2.04 -20.15
CA ARG A 256 11.30 1.90 -21.61
C ARG A 256 12.76 1.81 -22.08
N LYS A 257 13.66 1.22 -21.27
CA LYS A 257 15.02 0.81 -21.70
C LYS A 257 15.07 -0.56 -22.38
#